data_AF-A0A151JPU0-F1
#
_entry.id   AF-A0A151JPU0-F1
#
_cell.length_a   1.000
_cell.length_b   1.000
_cell.length_c   1.000
_cell.angle_alpha   90.00
_cell.angle_beta   90.00
_cell.angle_gamma   90.00
#
_symmetry.space_group_name_H-M   'P 1'
#
loop_
_entity.id
_entity.type
_entity.pdbx_description
1 polymer ?
#
loop_
_entity_poly.entity_id
_entity_poly.type
_entity_poly.pdbx_seq_one_letter_code
_entity_poly.pdbx_strand_id
1 'polypeptide(L)'
;NEIIEQSNPEKVLQYLISEKLELVFPNLVIALRILLTLPVSVASGERFFSKLKLIKNDLRNIMGQDKLSDLALILIEFPLCNSLDINDIINNFANLKARRVNI
;
A
#
# COMPACT_ATOMS: atom_id res chain seq x y z
N ASN A 1 -1.58 32.72 12.88
CA ASN A 1 -2.32 31.98 11.84
C ASN A 1 -1.57 31.85 10.50
N GLU A 2 -0.28 32.21 10.40
CA GLU A 2 0.49 32.09 9.13
C GLU A 2 1.74 31.18 9.21
N ILE A 3 2.10 30.68 10.39
CA ILE A 3 3.33 29.89 10.58
C ILE A 3 3.11 28.40 10.27
N ILE A 4 1.87 27.94 10.30
CA ILE A 4 1.52 26.52 10.19
C ILE A 4 1.37 26.07 8.72
N GLU A 5 1.21 27.01 7.78
CA GLU A 5 1.06 26.70 6.35
C GLU A 5 2.39 26.56 5.58
N GLN A 6 3.52 26.99 6.15
CA GLN A 6 4.76 27.15 5.36
C GLN A 6 5.71 25.94 5.30
N SER A 7 5.42 24.81 5.95
CA SER A 7 6.35 23.67 5.88
C SER A 7 5.64 22.33 5.85
N ASN A 8 5.01 22.01 4.71
CA ASN A 8 4.68 20.62 4.39
C ASN A 8 6.00 19.81 4.45
N PRO A 9 6.12 18.81 5.35
CA PRO A 9 7.35 18.02 5.51
C PRO A 9 7.81 17.36 4.21
N GLU A 10 6.87 17.06 3.30
CA GLU A 10 7.16 16.53 1.97
C GLU A 10 7.93 17.53 1.09
N LYS A 11 7.51 18.80 1.09
CA LYS A 11 8.18 19.87 0.32
C LYS A 11 9.58 20.14 0.87
N VAL A 12 9.74 20.09 2.19
CA VAL A 12 11.04 20.24 2.86
C VAL A 12 11.97 19.08 2.49
N LEU A 13 11.46 17.85 2.49
CA LEU A 13 12.23 16.68 2.08
C LEU A 13 12.64 16.77 0.60
N GLN A 14 11.73 17.15 -0.30
CA GLN A 14 12.03 17.33 -1.73
C GLN A 14 13.13 18.39 -1.96
N TYR A 15 13.07 19.52 -1.24
CA TYR A 15 14.08 20.57 -1.32
C TYR A 15 15.47 20.10 -0.84
N LEU A 16 15.52 19.34 0.26
CA LEU A 16 16.78 18.80 0.78
C LEU A 16 17.43 17.80 -0.19
N ILE A 17 16.61 17.03 -0.91
CA ILE A 17 17.05 16.10 -1.95
C ILE A 17 17.54 16.85 -3.19
N SER A 18 16.81 17.86 -3.66
CA SER A 18 17.16 18.62 -4.87
C SER A 18 18.48 19.36 -4.74
N GLU A 19 18.75 19.93 -3.57
CA GLU A 19 19.99 20.65 -3.28
C GLU A 19 21.16 19.73 -2.86
N LYS A 20 20.97 18.40 -2.88
CA LYS A 20 21.94 17.39 -2.42
C LYS A 20 22.41 17.59 -0.97
N LEU A 21 21.56 18.15 -0.12
CA LEU A 21 21.84 18.36 1.31
C LEU A 21 21.69 17.09 2.15
N GLU A 22 21.34 15.96 1.53
CA GLU A 22 21.23 14.65 2.19
C GLU A 22 22.49 14.25 2.96
N LEU A 23 23.67 14.60 2.42
CA LEU A 23 24.96 14.29 3.05
C LEU A 23 25.33 15.28 4.17
N VAL A 24 24.77 16.49 4.13
CA VAL A 24 25.04 17.54 5.13
C VAL A 24 24.17 17.33 6.37
N PHE A 25 22.92 16.90 6.19
CA PHE A 25 21.98 16.65 7.28
C PHE A 25 21.33 15.26 7.19
N PRO A 26 22.11 14.17 7.28
CA PRO A 26 21.59 12.81 7.11
C PRO A 26 20.51 12.46 8.14
N ASN A 27 20.70 12.88 9.39
CA ASN A 27 19.74 12.61 10.48
C ASN A 27 18.40 13.33 10.25
N LEU A 28 18.42 14.53 9.67
CA LEU A 28 17.20 15.29 9.38
C LEU A 28 16.41 14.63 8.26
N VAL A 29 17.08 14.21 7.18
CA VAL A 29 16.45 13.51 6.05
C VAL A 29 15.84 12.19 6.51
N ILE A 30 16.54 11.43 7.36
CA ILE A 30 16.02 10.19 7.93
C ILE A 30 14.80 10.48 8.81
N ALA A 31 14.86 11.48 9.70
CA ALA A 31 13.74 11.84 10.57
C ALA A 31 12.50 12.28 9.77
N LEU A 32 12.68 13.06 8.71
CA LEU A 32 11.59 13.49 7.82
C LEU A 32 10.99 12.31 7.03
N ARG A 33 11.83 11.38 6.55
CA ARG A 33 11.35 10.16 5.90
C ARG A 33 10.56 9.28 6.88
N ILE A 34 11.05 9.10 8.10
CA ILE A 34 10.32 8.38 9.15
C ILE A 34 8.98 9.09 9.40
N LEU A 35 8.97 10.39 9.63
CA LEU A 35 7.76 11.17 9.86
C LEU A 35 6.71 11.00 8.74
N LEU A 36 7.14 11.03 7.48
CA LEU A 36 6.26 10.89 6.32
C LEU A 36 5.77 9.45 6.07
N THR A 37 6.54 8.45 6.51
CA THR A 37 6.17 7.03 6.40
C THR A 37 5.38 6.52 7.61
N LEU A 38 5.45 7.22 8.74
CA LEU A 38 4.63 6.90 9.89
C LEU A 38 3.15 7.04 9.49
N PRO A 39 2.30 6.05 9.82
CA PRO A 39 0.87 6.19 9.63
C PRO A 39 0.36 7.25 10.60
N VAL A 40 0.38 8.52 10.20
CA VAL A 40 -0.14 9.65 10.98
C VAL A 40 -1.65 9.52 11.19
N SER A 41 -2.34 8.74 10.34
CA SER A 41 -3.78 8.55 10.40
C SER A 41 -4.17 7.19 10.99
N VAL A 42 -4.65 7.22 12.23
CA VAL A 42 -5.33 6.09 12.89
C VAL A 42 -6.48 5.57 12.02
N ALA A 43 -7.11 6.43 11.21
CA ALA A 43 -8.23 6.07 10.34
C ALA A 43 -7.86 5.02 9.28
N SER A 44 -6.60 4.97 8.82
CA SER A 44 -6.15 3.92 7.88
C SER A 44 -6.16 2.56 8.58
N GLY A 45 -5.58 2.48 9.77
CA GLY A 45 -5.61 1.29 10.62
C GLY A 45 -7.04 0.87 11.00
N GLU A 46 -7.88 1.80 11.43
CA GLU A 46 -9.30 1.54 11.73
C GLU A 46 -10.07 1.01 10.51
N ARG A 47 -9.82 1.57 9.32
CA ARG A 47 -10.39 1.08 8.06
C ARG A 47 -9.93 -0.36 7.78
N PHE A 48 -8.65 -0.67 7.99
CA PHE A 48 -8.14 -2.04 7.86
C PHE A 48 -8.80 -3.00 8.86
N PHE A 49 -8.90 -2.63 10.14
CA PHE A 49 -9.56 -3.46 11.17
C PHE A 49 -11.07 -3.63 10.92
N SER A 50 -11.75 -2.60 10.44
CA SER A 50 -13.15 -2.67 10.03
C SER A 50 -13.37 -3.67 8.89
N LYS A 51 -12.47 -3.67 7.89
CA LYS A 51 -12.50 -4.66 6.81
C LYS A 51 -12.09 -6.06 7.29
N LEU A 52 -11.12 -6.15 8.20
CA LEU A 52 -10.71 -7.42 8.81
C LEU A 52 -11.87 -8.07 9.57
N LYS A 53 -12.73 -7.27 10.23
CA LYS A 53 -13.95 -7.77 10.88
C LYS A 53 -14.93 -8.44 9.90
N LEU A 54 -14.97 -8.01 8.63
CA LEU A 54 -15.78 -8.68 7.60
C LEU A 54 -15.18 -10.05 7.19
N ILE A 55 -13.85 -10.12 7.12
CA ILE A 55 -13.14 -11.36 6.82
C ILE A 55 -13.29 -12.34 8.00
N LYS A 56 -12.92 -11.89 9.19
CA LYS A 56 -13.04 -12.58 10.48
C LYS A 56 -14.44 -12.39 11.06
N ASN A 57 -15.42 -12.95 10.36
CA ASN A 57 -16.77 -13.12 10.88
C ASN A 57 -16.75 -14.14 12.04
N ASP A 58 -17.65 -14.01 13.02
CA ASP A 58 -17.77 -14.88 14.19
C ASP A 58 -17.90 -16.36 13.81
N LEU A 59 -18.56 -16.65 12.66
CA LEU A 59 -18.67 -18.02 12.12
C LEU A 59 -17.39 -18.55 11.47
N ARG A 60 -16.44 -17.67 11.10
CA ARG A 60 -15.18 -17.99 10.41
C ARG A 60 -13.95 -17.91 11.32
N ASN A 61 -14.15 -17.83 12.63
CA ASN A 61 -13.09 -17.63 13.61
C ASN A 61 -12.10 -18.82 13.73
N ILE A 62 -12.34 -19.92 13.02
CA ILE A 62 -11.49 -21.13 12.97
C ILE A 62 -10.49 -21.10 11.79
N MET A 63 -10.56 -20.09 10.91
CA MET A 63 -9.60 -19.97 9.80
C MET A 63 -8.16 -19.84 10.33
N GLY A 64 -7.25 -20.66 9.78
CA GLY A 64 -5.83 -20.59 10.09
C GLY A 64 -5.21 -19.25 9.70
N GLN A 65 -4.16 -18.85 10.43
CA GLN A 65 -3.52 -17.53 10.29
C GLN A 65 -2.99 -17.28 8.87
N ASP A 66 -2.51 -18.33 8.18
CA ASP A 66 -2.00 -18.23 6.81
C ASP A 66 -3.10 -17.77 5.85
N LYS A 67 -4.26 -18.45 5.87
CA LYS A 67 -5.42 -18.09 5.03
C LYS A 67 -5.97 -16.70 5.34
N LEU A 68 -5.93 -16.30 6.62
CA LEU A 68 -6.34 -14.96 7.02
C LEU A 68 -5.40 -13.90 6.45
N SER A 69 -4.09 -14.17 6.47
CA SER A 69 -3.07 -13.28 5.94
C SER A 69 -3.17 -13.13 4.42
N ASP A 70 -3.38 -14.24 3.70
CA ASP A 70 -3.62 -14.22 2.25
C ASP A 70 -4.85 -13.39 1.88
N LEU A 71 -5.94 -13.53 2.62
CA LEU A 71 -7.17 -12.79 2.36
C LEU A 71 -7.04 -11.30 2.72
N ALA A 72 -6.29 -10.98 3.78
CA ALA A 72 -5.95 -9.60 4.10
C ALA A 72 -5.11 -8.94 3.00
N LEU A 73 -4.14 -9.67 2.42
CA LEU A 73 -3.34 -9.20 1.30
C LEU A 73 -4.22 -8.89 0.08
N ILE A 74 -5.11 -9.80 -0.31
CA ILE A 74 -6.07 -9.58 -1.39
C ILE A 74 -6.93 -8.33 -1.13
N LEU A 75 -7.31 -8.08 0.13
CA LEU A 75 -8.14 -6.94 0.48
C LEU A 75 -7.38 -5.60 0.44
N ILE A 76 -6.08 -5.60 0.74
CA ILE A 76 -5.19 -4.44 0.55
C ILE A 76 -5.04 -4.13 -0.94
N GLU A 77 -4.85 -5.17 -1.77
CA GLU A 77 -4.67 -5.07 -3.22
C GLU A 77 -5.98 -4.91 -3.99
N PHE A 78 -7.13 -5.05 -3.33
CA PHE A 78 -8.45 -4.96 -3.97
C PHE A 78 -8.67 -3.70 -4.83
N PRO A 79 -8.24 -2.48 -4.41
CA PRO A 79 -8.34 -1.29 -5.26
C PRO A 79 -7.54 -1.41 -6.57
N LEU A 80 -6.36 -2.04 -6.51
CA LEU A 80 -5.55 -2.31 -7.69
C LEU A 80 -6.23 -3.35 -8.59
N CYS A 81 -6.73 -4.44 -8.01
CA CYS A 81 -7.53 -5.45 -8.72
C CYS A 81 -8.75 -4.86 -9.44
N ASN A 82 -9.44 -3.88 -8.86
CA ASN A 82 -10.58 -3.22 -9.51
C ASN A 82 -10.20 -2.34 -10.71
N SER A 83 -8.94 -1.89 -10.78
CA SER A 83 -8.42 -1.11 -11.91
C SER A 83 -7.94 -1.98 -13.09
N LEU A 84 -7.85 -3.30 -12.89
CA LEU A 84 -7.41 -4.24 -13.93
C LEU A 84 -8.57 -4.59 -14.88
N ASP A 85 -8.29 -4.63 -16.18
CA ASP A 85 -9.24 -5.13 -17.17
C ASP A 85 -9.26 -6.67 -17.16
N ILE A 86 -10.44 -7.21 -16.90
CA ILE A 86 -10.69 -8.65 -16.89
C ILE A 86 -10.44 -9.25 -18.29
N ASN A 87 -10.71 -8.53 -19.37
CA ASN A 87 -10.50 -9.03 -20.73
C ASN A 87 -9.01 -9.22 -21.03
N ASP A 88 -8.17 -8.28 -20.60
CA ASP A 88 -6.72 -8.38 -20.72
C ASP A 88 -6.16 -9.55 -19.90
N ILE A 89 -6.70 -9.77 -18.70
CA ILE A 89 -6.35 -10.93 -17.87
C ILE A 89 -6.74 -12.23 -18.59
N ILE A 90 -7.96 -12.34 -19.11
CA ILE A 90 -8.43 -13.52 -19.84
C ILE A 90 -7.54 -13.80 -21.06
N ASN A 91 -7.23 -12.78 -21.85
CA ASN A 91 -6.38 -12.90 -23.02
C ASN A 91 -4.95 -13.34 -22.64
N ASN A 92 -4.39 -12.78 -21.57
CA ASN A 92 -3.07 -13.16 -21.07
C ASN A 92 -3.06 -14.63 -20.59
N PHE A 93 -4.05 -15.03 -19.80
CA PHE A 93 -4.20 -16.44 -19.37
C PHE A 93 -4.41 -17.39 -20.55
N ALA A 94 -5.20 -17.01 -21.54
CA ALA A 94 -5.43 -17.80 -22.76
C ALA A 94 -4.13 -17.98 -23.55
N ASN A 95 -3.35 -16.92 -23.73
CA ASN A 95 -2.05 -16.96 -24.42
C ASN A 95 -1.02 -17.82 -23.67
N LEU A 96 -1.00 -17.77 -22.34
CA LEU A 96 -0.14 -18.62 -21.51
C LEU A 96 -0.52 -20.11 -21.62
N LYS A 97 -1.81 -20.43 -21.72
CA LYS A 97 -2.33 -21.80 -21.85
C LYS A 97 -2.21 -22.35 -23.26
N ALA A 98 -2.35 -21.51 -24.28
CA ALA A 98 -2.24 -21.88 -25.71
C ALA A 98 -0.85 -22.41 -26.06
N ARG A 99 0.19 -22.07 -25.30
CA ARG A 99 1.57 -22.56 -25.48
C ARG A 99 1.75 -24.08 -25.24
N ARG A 100 0.70 -24.82 -24.88
CA ARG A 100 0.72 -26.29 -24.71
C ARG A 100 0.07 -27.06 -25.87
N VAL A 101 -0.42 -26.40 -26.91
CA VAL A 101 -0.98 -27.08 -28.09
C VAL A 101 -0.05 -26.87 -29.27
N ASN A 102 0.96 -27.73 -29.39
CA ASN A 102 1.56 -28.03 -30.68
C ASN A 102 0.73 -29.19 -31.26
N ILE A 103 -0.05 -28.91 -32.30
CA ILE A 103 -0.58 -29.92 -33.23
C ILE A 103 0.44 -30.06 -34.34
#